data_AF-A0A922VIY3-F1
#
_entry.id   AF-A0A922VIY3-F1
#
_cell.length_a   1.000
_cell.length_b   1.000
_cell.length_c   1.000
_cell.angle_alpha   90.00
_cell.angle_beta   90.00
_cell.angle_gamma   90.00
#
_symmetry.space_group_name_H-M   'P 1'
#
loop_
_entity.id
_entity.type
_entity.pdbx_description
1 polymer ?
#
loop_
_entity_poly.entity_id
_entity_poly.type
_entity_poly.pdbx_seq_one_letter_code
_entity_poly.pdbx_strand_id
1 'polypeptide(L)'
;MGYVTILIACGLQREAKLLARPGIIPVIGGGDAAGLERRLEAALAQGRVRAIVSAGIAGALDPSLGAGALVVDARGWDRAEVVRAALPDARFGAIVGQDSIAASGAQKAALHTATGALAVDMESHVAARVAARHALPFMAIRA
;
A
#
# COMPACT_ATOMS: atom_id res chain seq x y z
N MET A 1 20.86 19.52 -5.76
CA MET A 1 19.48 19.59 -5.26
C MET A 1 18.96 18.15 -5.16
N GLY A 2 18.88 17.57 -3.95
CA GLY A 2 18.40 16.19 -3.80
C GLY A 2 16.91 16.11 -4.09
N TYR A 3 16.50 15.33 -5.09
CA TYR A 3 15.09 15.08 -5.37
C TYR A 3 14.38 14.59 -4.10
N VAL A 4 13.15 15.05 -3.90
CA VAL A 4 12.26 14.47 -2.88
C VAL A 4 11.89 13.07 -3.34
N THR A 5 12.10 12.08 -2.48
CA THR A 5 11.83 10.67 -2.80
C THR A 5 10.59 10.18 -2.05
N ILE A 6 9.71 9.50 -2.77
CA ILE A 6 8.65 8.66 -2.21
C ILE A 6 9.02 7.21 -2.52
N LEU A 7 9.01 6.35 -1.49
CA LEU A 7 9.14 4.91 -1.69
C LEU A 7 7.76 4.31 -1.91
N ILE A 8 7.63 3.40 -2.88
CA ILE A 8 6.36 2.68 -3.12
C ILE A 8 6.57 1.17 -2.95
N ALA A 9 6.06 0.60 -1.87
CA ALA A 9 6.00 -0.84 -1.69
C ALA A 9 4.95 -1.45 -2.63
N CYS A 10 5.34 -2.43 -3.44
CA CYS A 10 4.46 -3.12 -4.39
C CYS A 10 4.75 -4.63 -4.41
N GLY A 11 3.78 -5.44 -4.82
CA GLY A 11 3.91 -6.89 -4.84
C GLY A 11 4.62 -7.42 -6.09
N LEU A 12 4.45 -6.74 -7.24
CA LEU A 12 4.82 -7.29 -8.54
C LEU A 12 5.82 -6.41 -9.31
N GLN A 13 6.68 -7.06 -10.11
CA GLN A 13 7.57 -6.34 -11.03
C GLN A 13 6.81 -5.46 -12.04
N ARG A 14 5.60 -5.87 -12.45
CA ARG A 14 4.77 -5.09 -13.37
C ARG A 14 4.28 -3.79 -12.72
N GLU A 15 3.89 -3.86 -11.45
CA GLU A 15 3.51 -2.68 -10.67
C GLU A 15 4.69 -1.73 -10.52
N ALA A 16 5.86 -2.25 -10.14
CA ALA A 16 7.07 -1.45 -10.03
C ALA A 16 7.40 -0.69 -11.32
N LYS A 17 7.32 -1.36 -12.48
CA LYS A 17 7.55 -0.73 -13.79
C LYS A 17 6.56 0.40 -14.09
N LEU A 18 5.28 0.26 -13.72
CA LEU A 18 4.26 1.29 -13.90
C LEU A 18 4.46 2.48 -12.95
N LEU A 19 4.98 2.23 -11.75
CA LEU A 19 5.14 3.21 -10.68
C LEU A 19 6.44 4.02 -10.78
N ALA A 20 7.50 3.45 -11.36
CA ALA A 20 8.81 4.09 -11.45
C ALA A 20 8.77 5.39 -12.26
N ARG A 21 9.23 6.49 -11.64
CA ARG A 21 9.43 7.80 -12.29
C ARG A 21 10.35 8.67 -11.42
N PRO A 22 10.90 9.79 -11.92
CA PRO A 22 11.75 10.67 -11.10
C PRO A 22 11.08 11.04 -9.76
N GLY A 23 11.80 10.85 -8.65
CA GLY A 23 11.29 11.08 -7.29
C GLY A 23 10.42 9.95 -6.71
N ILE A 24 10.18 8.88 -7.45
CA ILE A 24 9.40 7.72 -7.00
C ILE A 24 10.20 6.44 -7.21
N ILE A 25 10.50 5.75 -6.11
CA ILE A 25 11.29 4.51 -6.12
C ILE A 25 10.38 3.36 -5.68
N PRO A 26 9.96 2.48 -6.59
CA PRO A 26 9.23 1.28 -6.23
C PRO A 26 10.16 0.26 -5.55
N VAL A 27 9.65 -0.39 -4.51
CA VAL A 27 10.31 -1.46 -3.76
C VAL A 27 9.42 -2.70 -3.84
N ILE A 28 9.93 -3.74 -4.48
CA ILE A 28 9.16 -4.97 -4.72
C ILE A 28 9.23 -5.86 -3.49
N GLY A 29 8.08 -6.28 -2.97
CA GLY A 29 7.95 -7.25 -1.89
C GLY A 29 7.94 -8.68 -2.40
N GLY A 30 7.05 -8.99 -3.33
CA GLY A 30 6.93 -10.33 -3.93
C GLY A 30 6.43 -11.40 -2.94
N GLY A 31 5.59 -11.02 -1.97
CA GLY A 31 5.15 -11.91 -0.89
C GLY A 31 6.23 -12.25 0.15
N ASP A 32 7.45 -11.73 0.01
CA ASP A 32 8.53 -11.87 1.00
C ASP A 32 8.50 -10.66 1.94
N ALA A 33 7.73 -10.74 3.03
CA ALA A 33 7.56 -9.67 4.00
C ALA A 33 8.89 -9.22 4.61
N ALA A 34 9.76 -10.17 4.98
CA ALA A 34 11.07 -9.87 5.54
C ALA A 34 12.00 -9.22 4.50
N GLY A 35 11.94 -9.66 3.24
CA GLY A 35 12.67 -9.06 2.14
C GLY A 35 12.19 -7.67 1.78
N LEU A 36 10.87 -7.44 1.76
CA LEU A 36 10.29 -6.11 1.55
C LEU A 36 10.81 -5.15 2.62
N GLU A 37 10.75 -5.56 3.89
CA GLU A 37 11.25 -4.76 5.00
C GLU A 37 12.73 -4.40 4.83
N ARG A 38 13.61 -5.39 4.58
CA ARG A 38 15.04 -5.14 4.34
C ARG A 38 15.29 -4.17 3.17
N ARG A 39 14.54 -4.31 2.07
CA ARG A 39 14.70 -3.45 0.88
C ARG A 39 14.21 -2.03 1.14
N LEU A 40 13.13 -1.85 1.91
CA LEU A 40 12.65 -0.52 2.32
C LEU A 40 13.68 0.16 3.23
N GLU A 41 14.20 -0.53 4.24
CA GLU A 41 15.25 -0.01 5.13
C GLU A 41 16.51 0.38 4.35
N ALA A 42 16.95 -0.46 3.40
CA ALA A 42 18.08 -0.15 2.53
C ALA A 42 17.82 1.09 1.66
N ALA A 43 16.61 1.25 1.12
CA ALA A 43 16.24 2.41 0.31
C ALA A 43 16.16 3.71 1.14
N LEU A 44 15.70 3.63 2.39
CA LEU A 44 15.69 4.75 3.33
C LEU A 44 17.11 5.24 3.65
N ALA A 45 18.10 4.35 3.70
CA ALA A 45 19.49 4.70 3.93
C ALA A 45 20.18 5.41 2.74
N GLN A 46 19.58 5.38 1.54
CA GLN A 46 20.18 5.91 0.31
C GLN A 46 19.91 7.42 0.11
N GLY A 47 18.97 8.01 0.85
CA GLY A 47 18.66 9.42 0.68
C GLY A 47 17.42 9.89 1.44
N ARG A 48 17.02 11.13 1.18
CA ARG A 48 15.92 11.76 1.90
C ARG A 48 14.56 11.32 1.36
N VAL A 49 13.95 10.37 2.05
CA VAL A 49 12.57 9.92 1.81
C VAL A 49 11.60 10.81 2.58
N ARG A 50 10.46 11.17 1.97
CA ARG A 50 9.41 12.00 2.58
C ARG A 50 8.14 11.24 2.93
N ALA A 51 7.95 10.07 2.34
CA ALA A 51 6.77 9.24 2.56
C ALA A 51 7.03 7.81 2.06
N ILE A 52 6.26 6.87 2.61
CA ILE A 52 6.13 5.52 2.07
C ILE A 52 4.68 5.32 1.64
N VAL A 53 4.48 4.87 0.42
CA VAL A 53 3.17 4.46 -0.08
C VAL A 53 3.20 2.94 -0.29
N SER A 54 2.11 2.23 -0.05
CA SER A 54 1.95 0.89 -0.61
C SER A 54 0.95 0.94 -1.77
N ALA A 55 1.33 0.44 -2.94
CA ALA A 55 0.47 0.47 -4.11
C ALA A 55 0.56 -0.82 -4.93
N GLY A 56 -0.57 -1.29 -5.42
CA GLY A 56 -0.65 -2.52 -6.22
C GLY A 56 -2.07 -3.08 -6.30
N ILE A 57 -2.23 -4.30 -6.76
CA ILE A 57 -3.51 -5.00 -6.77
C ILE A 57 -3.81 -5.63 -5.40
N ALA A 58 -5.09 -5.82 -5.10
CA ALA A 58 -5.54 -6.48 -3.87
C ALA A 58 -6.73 -7.41 -4.07
N GLY A 59 -7.02 -8.21 -3.05
CA GLY A 59 -8.32 -8.86 -2.94
C GLY A 59 -9.36 -7.90 -2.39
N ALA A 60 -10.44 -7.67 -3.12
CA ALA A 60 -11.63 -7.00 -2.56
C ALA A 60 -12.22 -7.81 -1.40
N LEU A 61 -12.60 -7.12 -0.33
CA LEU A 61 -13.30 -7.66 0.83
C LEU A 61 -14.75 -7.17 0.91
N ASP A 62 -15.01 -5.91 0.55
CA ASP A 62 -16.37 -5.36 0.43
C ASP A 62 -17.03 -5.93 -0.84
N PRO A 63 -18.18 -6.63 -0.72
CA PRO A 63 -18.86 -7.27 -1.85
C PRO A 63 -19.43 -6.28 -2.88
N SER A 64 -19.50 -4.99 -2.56
CA SER A 64 -19.89 -3.92 -3.50
C SER A 64 -18.77 -3.51 -4.46
N LEU A 65 -17.53 -3.97 -4.24
CA LEU A 65 -16.39 -3.63 -5.07
C LEU A 65 -16.25 -4.59 -6.26
N GLY A 66 -16.23 -4.02 -7.47
CA GLY A 66 -15.85 -4.72 -8.69
C GLY A 66 -14.33 -4.74 -8.91
N ALA A 67 -13.85 -5.59 -9.81
CA ALA A 67 -12.44 -5.60 -10.22
C ALA A 67 -12.03 -4.24 -10.81
N GLY A 68 -10.87 -3.72 -10.38
CA GLY A 68 -10.37 -2.41 -10.78
C GLY A 68 -10.94 -1.23 -9.99
N ALA A 69 -11.82 -1.48 -9.01
CA ALA A 69 -12.24 -0.45 -8.08
C ALA A 69 -11.05 0.00 -7.21
N LEU A 70 -10.80 1.31 -7.16
CA LEU A 70 -9.70 1.86 -6.39
C LEU A 70 -10.10 1.99 -4.92
N VAL A 71 -9.33 1.37 -4.02
CA VAL A 71 -9.46 1.49 -2.56
C VAL A 71 -8.26 2.27 -2.03
N VAL A 72 -8.51 3.27 -1.19
CA VAL A 72 -7.47 4.09 -0.58
C VAL A 72 -7.59 4.06 0.94
N ASP A 73 -6.51 3.64 1.59
CA ASP A 73 -6.31 3.79 3.02
C ASP A 73 -5.31 4.91 3.28
N ALA A 74 -5.83 6.08 3.64
CA ALA A 74 -5.04 7.28 3.94
C ALA A 74 -5.03 7.61 5.44
N ARG A 75 -5.31 6.61 6.31
CA ARG A 75 -5.27 6.80 7.76
C ARG A 75 -3.81 6.96 8.20
N GLY A 76 -3.41 8.19 8.53
CA GLY A 76 -2.02 8.57 8.81
C GLY A 76 -1.36 9.42 7.71
N TRP A 77 -2.14 9.89 6.73
CA TRP A 77 -1.69 10.84 5.71
C TRP A 77 -2.21 12.25 6.01
N ASP A 78 -1.30 13.19 6.29
CA ASP A 78 -1.64 14.58 6.70
C ASP A 78 -2.50 15.34 5.68
N ARG A 79 -2.52 14.91 4.42
CA ARG A 79 -3.20 15.58 3.29
C ARG A 79 -4.24 14.66 2.62
N ALA A 80 -4.97 13.87 3.41
CA ALA A 80 -5.93 12.89 2.90
C ALA A 80 -7.02 13.53 2.02
N GLU A 81 -7.40 14.77 2.27
CA GLU A 81 -8.34 15.56 1.46
C GLU A 81 -7.83 15.85 0.05
N VAL A 82 -6.52 16.06 -0.13
CA VAL A 82 -5.91 16.21 -1.46
C VAL A 82 -5.98 14.90 -2.23
N VAL A 83 -5.74 13.77 -1.55
CA VAL A 83 -5.86 12.44 -2.16
C VAL A 83 -7.31 12.18 -2.58
N ARG A 84 -8.29 12.54 -1.74
CA ARG A 84 -9.72 12.45 -2.07
C ARG A 84 -10.10 13.28 -3.28
N ALA A 85 -9.61 14.52 -3.36
CA ALA A 85 -9.87 15.39 -4.51
C ALA A 85 -9.22 14.87 -5.80
N ALA A 86 -8.03 14.26 -5.71
CA ALA A 86 -7.31 13.70 -6.85
C ALA A 86 -7.90 12.36 -7.34
N LEU A 87 -8.58 11.62 -6.46
CA LEU A 87 -9.15 10.29 -6.74
C LEU A 87 -10.64 10.27 -6.33
N PRO A 88 -11.51 11.05 -7.00
CA PRO A 88 -12.90 11.24 -6.59
C PRO A 88 -13.73 9.95 -6.61
N ASP A 89 -13.38 9.01 -7.51
CA ASP A 89 -14.09 7.73 -7.66
C ASP A 89 -13.54 6.62 -6.75
N ALA A 90 -12.49 6.91 -5.97
CA ALA A 90 -11.90 5.92 -5.08
C ALA A 90 -12.74 5.71 -3.81
N ARG A 91 -12.81 4.45 -3.37
CA ARG A 91 -13.43 4.06 -2.11
C ARG A 91 -12.42 4.20 -0.98
N PHE A 92 -12.67 5.12 -0.06
CA PHE A 92 -11.79 5.34 1.08
C PHE A 92 -12.19 4.45 2.25
N GLY A 93 -11.24 3.68 2.77
CA GLY A 93 -11.47 2.78 3.89
C GLY A 93 -10.23 1.95 4.22
N ALA A 94 -10.37 1.09 5.21
CA ALA A 94 -9.26 0.29 5.70
C ALA A 94 -8.79 -0.73 4.66
N ILE A 95 -7.47 -0.89 4.53
CA ILE A 95 -6.84 -2.01 3.83
C ILE A 95 -6.11 -2.85 4.88
N VAL A 96 -6.38 -4.16 4.90
CA VAL A 96 -5.67 -5.09 5.79
C VAL A 96 -4.48 -5.69 5.05
N GLY A 97 -3.30 -5.60 5.65
CA GLY A 97 -2.15 -6.41 5.24
C GLY A 97 -2.06 -7.67 6.10
N GLN A 98 -1.78 -8.82 5.50
CA GLN A 98 -1.55 -10.08 6.21
C GLN A 98 -0.45 -10.92 5.53
N ASP A 99 0.15 -11.85 6.26
CA ASP A 99 1.28 -12.65 5.75
C ASP A 99 0.85 -13.84 4.88
N SER A 100 -0.45 -14.08 4.71
CA SER A 100 -0.99 -15.20 3.94
C SER A 100 -2.10 -14.77 2.99
N ILE A 101 -2.28 -15.52 1.91
CA ILE A 101 -3.32 -15.21 0.92
C ILE A 101 -4.70 -15.56 1.48
N ALA A 102 -5.65 -14.61 1.42
CA ALA A 102 -7.08 -14.91 1.56
C ALA A 102 -7.58 -15.56 0.26
N ALA A 103 -7.39 -16.87 0.15
CA ALA A 103 -7.57 -17.63 -1.08
C ALA A 103 -9.05 -17.89 -1.44
N SER A 104 -9.95 -17.91 -0.46
CA SER A 104 -11.37 -18.21 -0.69
C SER A 104 -12.29 -17.01 -0.40
N GLY A 105 -13.48 -17.02 -1.00
CA GLY A 105 -14.53 -16.05 -0.71
C GLY A 105 -14.94 -16.06 0.78
N ALA A 106 -14.97 -17.23 1.42
CA ALA A 106 -15.28 -17.37 2.83
C ALA A 106 -14.22 -16.71 3.73
N GLN A 107 -12.93 -16.87 3.42
CA GLN A 107 -11.84 -16.20 4.13
C GLN A 107 -11.95 -14.67 4.00
N LYS A 108 -12.24 -14.17 2.80
CA LYS A 108 -12.45 -12.74 2.55
C LYS A 108 -13.67 -12.20 3.30
N ALA A 109 -14.80 -12.90 3.26
CA ALA A 109 -16.02 -12.51 3.98
C ALA A 109 -15.82 -12.47 5.50
N ALA A 110 -15.13 -13.47 6.06
CA ALA A 110 -14.76 -13.49 7.47
C ALA A 110 -13.86 -12.31 7.84
N LEU A 111 -12.86 -12.01 7.01
CA LEU A 111 -11.96 -10.88 7.21
C LEU A 111 -12.71 -9.54 7.13
N HIS A 112 -13.61 -9.37 6.17
CA HIS A 112 -14.46 -8.19 6.04
C HIS A 112 -15.32 -8.00 7.29
N THR A 113 -15.99 -9.06 7.73
CA THR A 113 -16.85 -9.05 8.93
C THR A 113 -16.07 -8.68 10.18
N ALA A 114 -14.85 -9.22 10.34
CA ALA A 114 -14.03 -9.00 11.53
C ALA A 114 -13.40 -7.60 11.59
N THR A 115 -13.15 -6.96 10.44
CA THR A 115 -12.32 -5.74 10.38
C THR A 115 -13.02 -4.52 9.79
N GLY A 116 -14.12 -4.70 9.06
CA GLY A 116 -14.73 -3.67 8.22
C GLY A 116 -13.84 -3.19 7.06
N ALA A 117 -12.73 -3.87 6.77
CA ALA A 117 -11.80 -3.46 5.72
C ALA A 117 -12.35 -3.71 4.32
N LEU A 118 -11.99 -2.83 3.39
CA LEU A 118 -12.47 -2.85 2.02
C LEU A 118 -11.63 -3.75 1.12
N ALA A 119 -10.34 -3.91 1.41
CA ALA A 119 -9.43 -4.76 0.66
C ALA A 119 -8.36 -5.42 1.56
N VAL A 120 -7.73 -6.46 1.02
CA VAL A 120 -6.64 -7.21 1.65
C VAL A 120 -5.45 -7.38 0.71
N ASP A 121 -4.25 -7.20 1.22
CA ASP A 121 -2.99 -7.47 0.52
C ASP A 121 -1.95 -8.14 1.44
N MET A 122 -0.70 -8.25 0.95
CA MET A 122 0.42 -8.85 1.67
C MET A 122 1.60 -7.89 1.92
N GLU A 123 1.46 -6.62 1.57
CA GLU A 123 2.57 -5.65 1.60
C GLU A 123 2.30 -4.42 2.48
N SER A 124 1.03 -4.03 2.64
CA SER A 124 0.67 -2.77 3.31
C SER A 124 1.07 -2.74 4.78
N HIS A 125 0.90 -3.84 5.52
CA HIS A 125 1.26 -3.89 6.95
C HIS A 125 2.77 -3.81 7.18
N VAL A 126 3.57 -4.37 6.26
CA VAL A 126 5.04 -4.27 6.29
C VAL A 126 5.46 -2.83 6.03
N ALA A 127 4.95 -2.23 4.95
CA ALA A 127 5.26 -0.86 4.57
C ALA A 127 4.83 0.16 5.65
N ALA A 128 3.64 -0.02 6.24
CA ALA A 128 3.15 0.79 7.34
C ALA A 128 4.05 0.69 8.58
N ARG A 129 4.49 -0.53 8.94
CA ARG A 129 5.39 -0.74 10.08
C ARG A 129 6.76 -0.08 9.87
N VAL A 130 7.29 -0.10 8.65
CA VAL A 130 8.53 0.62 8.33
C VAL A 130 8.30 2.13 8.38
N ALA A 131 7.22 2.63 7.78
CA ALA A 131 6.91 4.07 7.80
C ALA A 131 6.80 4.60 9.24
N ALA A 132 6.09 3.89 10.12
CA ALA A 132 5.94 4.24 11.52
C ALA A 132 7.27 4.30 12.27
N ARG A 133 8.19 3.34 12.04
CA ARG A 133 9.54 3.33 12.65
C ARG A 133 10.35 4.57 12.32
N HIS A 134 10.14 5.14 11.14
CA HIS A 134 10.87 6.31 10.64
C HIS A 134 10.06 7.61 10.75
N ALA A 135 8.91 7.58 11.43
CA ALA A 135 7.97 8.71 11.53
C ALA A 135 7.62 9.32 10.16
N LEU A 136 7.46 8.47 9.14
CA LEU A 136 7.11 8.87 7.78
C LEU A 136 5.60 8.76 7.55
N PRO A 137 4.99 9.70 6.82
CA PRO A 137 3.62 9.56 6.32
C PRO A 137 3.44 8.26 5.52
N PHE A 138 2.29 7.62 5.73
CA PHE A 138 1.93 6.37 5.07
C PHE A 138 0.51 6.42 4.48
N MET A 139 0.35 5.83 3.30
CA MET A 139 -0.94 5.50 2.72
C MET A 139 -0.85 4.23 1.88
N ALA A 140 -1.96 3.52 1.72
CA ALA A 140 -2.08 2.38 0.82
C ALA A 140 -3.13 2.65 -0.28
N ILE A 141 -2.84 2.20 -1.51
CA ILE A 141 -3.71 2.32 -2.68
C ILE A 141 -3.82 0.96 -3.34
N ARG A 142 -5.03 0.44 -3.51
CA ARG A 142 -5.25 -0.87 -4.14
C ARG A 142 -6.29 -0.83 -5.24
N ALA A 143 -6.02 -1.52 -6.34
CA ALA A 143 -6.98 -1.78 -7.43
C ALA A 143 -7.47 -3.23 -7.42
#